data_AF-A0A917WPK8-F1
#
_entry.id   AF-A0A917WPK8-F1
#
_cell.length_a   1.000
_cell.length_b   1.000
_cell.length_c   1.000
_cell.angle_alpha   90.00
_cell.angle_beta   90.00
_cell.angle_gamma   90.00
#
_symmetry.space_group_name_H-M   'P 1'
#
loop_
_entity.id
_entity.type
_entity.pdbx_description
1 polymer ?
#
loop_
_entity_poly.entity_id
_entity_poly.type
_entity_poly.pdbx_seq_one_letter_code
_entity_poly.pdbx_strand_id
1 'polypeptide(L)'
;MHVTVAAFPLFASTPTHIYPAQVTPLDNSATSVTRQPAPASRKRDKGTPGASDQAGQPYGHEVTETANARKIAFATFVRRALAEARATRAWSGTEVARRTGVSRQTINRWVRGDWASDPAAERVASFCEGLGLDPAAAFAALGWDRKTSPRDAPTPPPMDPDVEALLRRLVDPEVSDAEKFHIRETIRYLAYRPTLPTNVRKRGDAAG
;
A
#
# COMPACT_ATOMS: atom_id res chain seq x y z
N MET A 1 42.10 21.54 57.55
CA MET A 1 41.56 20.17 57.42
C MET A 1 42.04 19.59 56.09
N HIS A 2 42.21 18.28 56.06
CA HIS A 2 43.19 17.53 55.28
C HIS A 2 42.99 17.49 53.75
N VAL A 3 44.12 17.37 53.05
CA VAL A 3 44.29 16.99 51.63
C VAL A 3 44.13 15.47 51.48
N THR A 4 43.44 14.99 50.43
CA THR A 4 43.83 13.73 49.78
C THR A 4 43.41 13.66 48.30
N VAL A 5 44.43 13.47 47.46
CA VAL A 5 44.41 13.00 46.07
C VAL A 5 44.44 11.47 46.08
N ALA A 6 43.70 10.79 45.20
CA ALA A 6 43.95 9.43 44.70
C ALA A 6 42.80 9.03 43.76
N ALA A 7 42.92 8.17 42.74
CA ALA A 7 44.05 7.59 42.01
C ALA A 7 43.42 6.83 40.83
N PHE A 8 44.06 6.88 39.65
CA PHE A 8 43.81 5.96 38.56
C PHE A 8 44.29 4.54 38.93
N PRO A 9 43.62 3.49 38.43
CA PRO A 9 44.32 2.28 38.04
C PRO A 9 44.31 2.11 36.51
N LEU A 10 45.51 2.14 35.95
CA LEU A 10 45.87 1.45 34.71
C LEU A 10 45.89 -0.06 35.01
N PHE A 11 45.23 -0.86 34.17
CA PHE A 11 45.63 -2.25 33.98
C PHE A 11 45.81 -2.52 32.50
N ALA A 12 47.08 -2.65 32.12
CA ALA A 12 47.49 -3.38 30.94
C ALA A 12 47.49 -4.88 31.28
N SER A 13 47.04 -5.73 30.36
CA SER A 13 47.71 -7.02 30.14
C SER A 13 47.50 -7.50 28.71
N THR A 14 48.62 -7.86 28.12
CA THR A 14 48.95 -8.21 26.74
C THR A 14 48.59 -9.67 26.41
N PRO A 15 48.79 -10.13 25.14
CA PRO A 15 48.06 -11.22 24.53
C PRO A 15 48.73 -12.59 24.73
N THR A 16 47.93 -13.66 24.73
CA THR A 16 48.45 -15.02 24.61
C THR A 16 48.43 -15.45 23.15
N HIS A 17 49.64 -15.55 22.60
CA HIS A 17 49.98 -16.28 21.37
C HIS A 17 50.02 -17.79 21.69
N ILE A 18 49.29 -18.63 20.97
CA ILE A 18 49.71 -20.00 20.65
C ILE A 18 49.37 -20.26 19.18
N TYR A 19 50.36 -20.79 18.47
CA TYR A 19 50.54 -20.79 17.01
C TYR A 19 50.33 -22.25 16.48
N PRO A 20 50.74 -22.63 15.25
CA PRO A 20 49.92 -23.23 14.19
C PRO A 20 50.10 -24.74 13.98
N ALA A 21 49.32 -25.35 13.08
CA ALA A 21 49.80 -26.46 12.22
C ALA A 21 48.89 -26.72 11.00
N GLN A 22 49.50 -26.63 9.81
CA GLN A 22 49.50 -27.59 8.67
C GLN A 22 48.14 -28.15 8.19
N VAL A 23 47.64 -27.83 6.98
CA VAL A 23 48.01 -28.40 5.65
C VAL A 23 47.88 -29.93 5.57
N THR A 24 46.79 -30.43 4.98
CA THR A 24 46.84 -31.26 3.75
C THR A 24 45.42 -31.39 3.15
N PRO A 25 45.30 -31.46 1.81
CA PRO A 25 44.05 -31.52 1.08
C PRO A 25 43.53 -32.96 1.01
N LEU A 26 42.21 -33.14 0.98
CA LEU A 26 41.64 -34.42 0.59
C LEU A 26 41.42 -34.47 -0.92
N ASP A 27 41.79 -35.63 -1.44
CA ASP A 27 42.16 -35.95 -2.80
C ASP A 27 40.98 -35.98 -3.79
N ASN A 28 41.34 -35.76 -5.05
CA ASN A 28 40.53 -36.08 -6.20
C ASN A 28 40.51 -37.59 -6.39
N SER A 29 39.34 -38.17 -6.70
CA SER A 29 39.27 -39.46 -7.37
C SER A 29 38.10 -39.45 -8.33
N ALA A 30 38.48 -39.47 -9.61
CA ALA A 30 37.62 -39.64 -10.76
C ALA A 30 36.87 -40.97 -10.70
N THR A 31 35.70 -41.04 -11.34
CA THR A 31 35.37 -42.11 -12.30
C THR A 31 34.10 -41.78 -13.10
N SER A 32 34.25 -41.96 -14.43
CA SER A 32 33.25 -42.48 -15.38
C SER A 32 32.04 -41.59 -15.72
N VAL A 33 32.04 -40.88 -16.85
CA VAL A 33 31.79 -41.39 -18.22
C VAL A 33 30.57 -42.31 -18.30
N THR A 34 29.46 -41.80 -18.84
CA THR A 34 28.78 -42.39 -20.01
C THR A 34 27.95 -41.31 -20.71
N ARG A 35 28.06 -41.32 -22.04
CA ARG A 35 27.52 -40.38 -23.03
C ARG A 35 26.33 -41.05 -23.74
N GLN A 36 25.31 -40.23 -24.05
CA GLN A 36 24.33 -40.36 -25.16
C GLN A 36 23.19 -41.42 -25.11
N PRO A 37 22.15 -41.31 -25.97
CA PRO A 37 21.62 -40.16 -26.74
C PRO A 37 20.08 -39.97 -26.65
N ALA A 38 19.60 -38.86 -27.21
CA ALA A 38 18.19 -38.61 -27.53
C ALA A 38 17.66 -39.48 -28.69
N PRO A 39 16.33 -39.57 -28.87
CA PRO A 39 15.77 -39.45 -30.21
C PRO A 39 14.73 -38.32 -30.34
N ALA A 40 14.74 -37.72 -31.53
CA ALA A 40 13.79 -36.70 -31.99
C ALA A 40 12.46 -37.31 -32.45
N SER A 41 11.50 -36.40 -32.71
CA SER A 41 10.40 -36.49 -33.68
C SER A 41 9.01 -36.79 -33.13
N ARG A 42 8.15 -35.74 -33.12
CA ARG A 42 6.99 -35.68 -34.01
C ARG A 42 6.51 -34.24 -34.19
N LYS A 43 6.18 -33.90 -35.43
CA LYS A 43 5.71 -32.61 -35.92
C LYS A 43 4.21 -32.71 -36.24
N ARG A 44 3.49 -31.61 -36.00
CA ARG A 44 2.15 -31.23 -36.49
C ARG A 44 0.93 -32.03 -36.01
N ASP A 45 -0.07 -31.33 -35.48
CA ASP A 45 -1.10 -30.81 -36.39
C ASP A 45 -1.85 -29.57 -35.87
N LYS A 46 -2.44 -28.88 -36.84
CA LYS A 46 -3.24 -27.66 -36.71
C LYS A 46 -4.50 -27.89 -35.85
N GLY A 47 -4.85 -26.87 -35.07
CA GLY A 47 -6.15 -26.77 -34.41
C GLY A 47 -6.37 -25.37 -33.86
N THR A 48 -6.60 -24.40 -34.75
CA THR A 48 -7.34 -23.19 -34.36
C THR A 48 -8.81 -23.55 -34.44
N PRO A 49 -9.53 -23.55 -33.30
CA PRO A 49 -10.81 -22.86 -33.29
C PRO A 49 -11.07 -22.16 -31.95
N GLY A 50 -11.85 -21.08 -32.03
CA GLY A 50 -12.53 -20.52 -30.87
C GLY A 50 -12.04 -19.13 -30.53
N ALA A 51 -12.72 -18.16 -31.14
CA ALA A 51 -12.80 -16.81 -30.62
C ALA A 51 -13.03 -16.86 -29.10
N SER A 52 -12.08 -16.33 -28.33
CA SER A 52 -12.38 -15.84 -26.99
C SER A 52 -13.20 -14.56 -27.17
N ASP A 53 -14.51 -14.79 -27.30
CA ASP A 53 -15.58 -13.84 -27.11
C ASP A 53 -15.32 -13.16 -25.75
N GLN A 54 -14.69 -11.98 -25.78
CA GLN A 54 -14.48 -11.14 -24.60
C GLN A 54 -15.81 -10.49 -24.25
N ALA A 55 -16.72 -11.30 -23.72
CA ALA A 55 -17.96 -10.84 -23.13
C ALA A 55 -18.13 -11.53 -21.77
N GLY A 56 -17.91 -10.75 -20.72
CA GLY A 56 -18.45 -11.02 -19.39
C GLY A 56 -17.49 -11.68 -18.41
N GLN A 57 -16.82 -10.85 -17.61
CA GLN A 57 -16.77 -10.96 -16.13
C GLN A 57 -15.82 -9.89 -15.54
N PRO A 58 -16.32 -8.71 -15.11
CA PRO A 58 -15.54 -7.69 -14.43
C PRO A 58 -15.72 -7.77 -12.91
N TYR A 59 -15.37 -8.88 -12.27
CA TYR A 59 -15.52 -9.01 -10.80
C TYR A 59 -14.23 -9.24 -10.01
N GLY A 60 -13.04 -9.28 -10.66
CA GLY A 60 -11.77 -9.54 -9.96
C GLY A 60 -10.54 -8.78 -10.46
N HIS A 61 -10.62 -8.07 -11.58
CA HIS A 61 -9.45 -7.40 -12.18
C HIS A 61 -9.06 -6.13 -11.40
N GLU A 62 -10.02 -5.28 -11.07
CA GLU A 62 -9.75 -3.99 -10.42
C GLU A 62 -9.17 -4.15 -9.01
N VAL A 63 -9.63 -5.13 -8.24
CA VAL A 63 -9.16 -5.37 -6.87
C VAL A 63 -7.71 -5.87 -6.86
N THR A 64 -7.33 -6.72 -7.82
CA THR A 64 -5.96 -7.24 -7.92
C THR A 64 -5.00 -6.21 -8.50
N GLU A 65 -5.46 -5.41 -9.47
CA GLU A 65 -4.69 -4.30 -10.06
C GLU A 65 -4.41 -3.20 -9.03
N THR A 66 -5.42 -2.80 -8.25
CA THR A 66 -5.25 -1.83 -7.15
C THR A 66 -4.33 -2.38 -6.05
N ALA A 67 -4.44 -3.68 -5.71
CA ALA A 67 -3.54 -4.30 -4.74
C ALA A 67 -2.07 -4.35 -5.22
N ASN A 68 -1.84 -4.68 -6.49
CA ASN A 68 -0.52 -4.69 -7.10
C ASN A 68 0.07 -3.28 -7.20
N ALA A 69 -0.74 -2.28 -7.56
CA ALA A 69 -0.33 -0.88 -7.58
C ALA A 69 0.14 -0.40 -6.19
N ARG A 70 -0.59 -0.74 -5.11
CA ARG A 70 -0.18 -0.43 -3.72
C ARG A 70 1.15 -1.09 -3.36
N LYS A 71 1.34 -2.37 -3.73
CA LYS A 71 2.59 -3.09 -3.50
C LYS A 71 3.77 -2.40 -4.18
N ILE A 72 3.61 -1.98 -5.43
CA ILE A 72 4.65 -1.28 -6.20
C ILE A 72 4.94 0.10 -5.59
N ALA A 73 3.91 0.87 -5.22
CA ALA A 73 4.04 2.19 -4.61
C ALA A 73 4.81 2.10 -3.29
N PHE A 74 4.39 1.21 -2.39
CA PHE A 74 5.06 1.01 -1.11
C PHE A 74 6.49 0.48 -1.27
N ALA A 75 6.73 -0.47 -2.18
CA ALA A 75 8.08 -0.95 -2.46
C ALA A 75 9.00 0.17 -2.97
N THR A 76 8.48 1.08 -3.78
CA THR A 76 9.21 2.26 -4.28
C THR A 76 9.52 3.23 -3.15
N PHE A 77 8.57 3.50 -2.27
CA PHE A 77 8.78 4.30 -1.06
C PHE A 77 9.91 3.72 -0.20
N VAL A 78 9.87 2.42 0.10
CA VAL A 78 10.90 1.76 0.93
C VAL A 78 12.27 1.80 0.25
N ARG A 79 12.35 1.57 -1.07
CA ARG A 79 13.61 1.69 -1.81
C ARG A 79 14.21 3.10 -1.73
N ARG A 80 13.38 4.13 -1.89
CA ARG A 80 13.80 5.53 -1.78
C ARG A 80 14.29 5.85 -0.37
N ALA A 81 13.54 5.47 0.66
CA ALA A 81 13.91 5.67 2.06
C ALA A 81 15.27 5.02 2.40
N LEU A 82 15.51 3.79 1.92
CA LEU A 82 16.78 3.10 2.12
C LEU A 82 17.94 3.76 1.36
N ALA A 83 17.69 4.21 0.13
CA ALA A 83 18.69 4.92 -0.67
C ALA A 83 19.10 6.24 0.01
N GLU A 84 18.13 6.99 0.53
CA GLU A 84 18.37 8.24 1.25
C GLU A 84 19.13 8.02 2.55
N ALA A 85 18.75 7.03 3.37
CA ALA A 85 19.47 6.67 4.59
C ALA A 85 20.93 6.26 4.29
N ARG A 86 21.16 5.59 3.17
CA ARG A 86 22.49 5.21 2.72
C ARG A 86 23.30 6.42 2.23
N ALA A 87 22.69 7.36 1.52
CA ALA A 87 23.36 8.55 1.01
C ALA A 87 23.72 9.55 2.13
N THR A 88 22.80 9.77 3.07
CA THR A 88 22.93 10.81 4.09
C THR A 88 23.67 10.34 5.35
N ARG A 89 23.47 9.08 5.75
CA ARG A 89 23.97 8.54 7.04
C ARG A 89 24.88 7.32 6.88
N ALA A 90 25.17 6.91 5.64
CA ALA A 90 25.95 5.71 5.31
C ALA A 90 25.39 4.42 5.94
N TRP A 91 24.09 4.38 6.25
CA TRP A 91 23.50 3.22 6.91
C TRP A 91 23.49 1.99 5.99
N SER A 92 23.86 0.84 6.56
CA SER A 92 23.73 -0.47 5.94
C SER A 92 22.36 -1.06 6.26
N GLY A 93 21.93 -2.07 5.50
CA GLY A 93 20.64 -2.73 5.77
C GLY A 93 20.55 -3.39 7.16
N THR A 94 21.67 -3.77 7.77
CA THR A 94 21.71 -4.26 9.16
C THR A 94 21.54 -3.12 10.17
N GLU A 95 22.15 -1.97 9.90
CA GLU A 95 21.99 -0.78 10.75
C GLU A 95 20.55 -0.25 10.71
N VAL A 96 19.93 -0.21 9.52
CA VAL A 96 18.51 0.16 9.39
C VAL A 96 17.61 -0.78 10.20
N ALA A 97 17.83 -2.09 10.11
CA ALA A 97 17.04 -3.06 10.88
C ALA A 97 17.18 -2.87 12.40
N ARG A 98 18.40 -2.57 12.86
CA ARG A 98 18.68 -2.28 14.27
C ARG A 98 18.00 -1.00 14.76
N ARG A 99 18.01 0.05 13.94
CA ARG A 99 17.45 1.38 14.28
C ARG A 99 15.92 1.42 14.24
N THR A 100 15.33 0.71 13.30
CA THR A 100 13.86 0.70 13.08
C THR A 100 13.15 -0.39 13.88
N GLY A 101 13.88 -1.36 14.44
CA GLY A 101 13.29 -2.55 15.07
C GLY A 101 12.64 -3.52 14.08
N VAL A 102 12.67 -3.23 12.77
CA VAL A 102 12.09 -4.08 11.72
C VAL A 102 13.16 -5.01 11.16
N SER A 103 12.90 -6.31 11.16
CA SER A 103 13.87 -7.29 10.69
C SER A 103 14.23 -7.07 9.21
N ARG A 104 15.51 -7.32 8.86
CA ARG A 104 16.00 -7.19 7.48
C ARG A 104 15.22 -8.03 6.47
N GLN A 105 14.73 -9.21 6.89
CA GLN A 105 13.87 -10.05 6.06
C GLN A 105 12.54 -9.36 5.73
N THR A 106 11.93 -8.69 6.71
CA THR A 106 10.68 -7.94 6.53
C THR A 106 10.89 -6.77 5.58
N ILE A 107 11.97 -5.99 5.76
CA ILE A 107 12.34 -4.88 4.88
C ILE A 107 12.57 -5.37 3.45
N ASN A 108 13.34 -6.45 3.26
CA ASN A 108 13.59 -7.02 1.93
C ASN A 108 12.29 -7.49 1.26
N ARG A 109 11.34 -8.03 2.04
CA ARG A 109 10.02 -8.44 1.54
C ARG A 109 9.22 -7.23 1.05
N TRP A 110 9.25 -6.12 1.80
CA TRP A 110 8.61 -4.87 1.39
C TRP A 110 9.23 -4.29 0.12
N VAL A 111 10.56 -4.30 0.01
CA VAL A 111 11.29 -3.84 -1.19
C VAL A 111 10.90 -4.64 -2.45
N ARG A 112 10.60 -5.93 -2.29
CA ARG A 112 10.17 -6.81 -3.40
C ARG A 112 8.67 -6.73 -3.69
N GLY A 113 7.86 -6.17 -2.79
CA GLY A 113 6.40 -6.22 -2.88
C GLY A 113 5.80 -7.62 -2.68
N ASP A 114 6.60 -8.59 -2.23
CA ASP A 114 6.24 -10.01 -2.12
C ASP A 114 5.72 -10.37 -0.72
N TRP A 115 4.69 -9.65 -0.29
CA TRP A 115 4.01 -9.91 0.99
C TRP A 115 2.60 -10.44 0.74
N ALA A 116 2.27 -11.52 1.45
CA ALA A 116 0.97 -12.21 1.35
C ALA A 116 -0.15 -11.46 2.08
N SER A 117 0.19 -10.74 3.15
CA SER A 117 -0.72 -9.95 3.96
C SER A 117 -0.18 -8.54 4.13
N ASP A 118 -1.11 -7.58 4.25
CA ASP A 118 -0.79 -6.16 4.47
C ASP A 118 0.25 -6.02 5.60
N PRO A 119 1.27 -5.15 5.44
CA PRO A 119 2.22 -4.87 6.51
C PRO A 119 1.49 -4.45 7.80
N ALA A 120 2.06 -4.75 8.97
CA ALA A 120 1.50 -4.24 10.21
C ALA A 120 1.76 -2.72 10.31
N ALA A 121 0.73 -1.92 10.59
CA ALA A 121 0.84 -0.46 10.67
C ALA A 121 1.91 -0.01 11.66
N GLU A 122 1.98 -0.64 12.84
CA GLU A 122 3.01 -0.37 13.84
C GLU A 122 4.42 -0.58 13.30
N ARG A 123 4.65 -1.62 12.50
CA ARG A 123 5.97 -1.88 11.90
C ARG A 123 6.33 -0.84 10.85
N VAL A 124 5.34 -0.36 10.10
CA VAL A 124 5.54 0.71 9.11
C VAL A 124 5.84 2.03 9.82
N ALA A 125 5.15 2.32 10.92
CA ALA A 125 5.43 3.48 11.77
C ALA A 125 6.85 3.43 12.35
N SER A 126 7.23 2.33 13.03
CA SER A 126 8.60 2.18 13.58
C SER A 126 9.70 2.25 12.51
N PHE A 127 9.41 1.76 11.29
CA PHE A 127 10.32 1.94 10.15
C PHE A 127 10.52 3.41 9.78
N CYS A 128 9.43 4.19 9.71
CA CYS A 128 9.51 5.61 9.39
C CYS A 128 10.19 6.39 10.52
N GLU A 129 9.80 6.17 11.77
CA GLU A 129 10.38 6.80 12.95
C GLU A 129 11.89 6.54 13.06
N GLY A 130 12.33 5.28 12.88
CA GLY A 130 13.74 4.91 12.93
C GLY A 130 14.58 5.53 11.80
N LEU A 131 13.95 5.99 10.72
CA LEU A 131 14.59 6.71 9.63
C LEU A 131 14.40 8.24 9.71
N GLY A 132 13.57 8.73 10.64
CA GLY A 132 13.18 10.14 10.74
C GLY A 132 12.26 10.60 9.60
N LEU A 133 11.42 9.69 9.08
CA LEU A 133 10.44 9.95 8.03
C LEU A 133 9.04 10.09 8.64
N ASP A 134 8.17 10.84 7.98
CA ASP A 134 6.76 10.93 8.33
C ASP A 134 6.01 9.62 7.96
N PRO A 135 5.40 8.91 8.93
CA PRO A 135 4.59 7.72 8.67
C PRO A 135 3.44 7.95 7.70
N ALA A 136 2.89 9.17 7.60
CA ALA A 136 1.78 9.49 6.70
C ALA A 136 2.12 9.21 5.23
N ALA A 137 3.36 9.50 4.81
CA ALA A 137 3.81 9.22 3.45
C ALA A 137 3.82 7.72 3.11
N ALA A 138 4.18 6.88 4.09
CA ALA A 138 4.16 5.43 3.95
C ALA A 138 2.72 4.89 3.89
N PHE A 139 1.83 5.42 4.73
CA PHE A 139 0.42 5.07 4.75
C PHE A 139 -0.32 5.51 3.48
N ALA A 140 0.03 6.66 2.91
CA ALA A 140 -0.47 7.10 1.61
C ALA A 140 -0.04 6.14 0.49
N ALA A 141 1.22 5.69 0.48
CA ALA A 141 1.70 4.68 -0.48
C ALA A 141 0.99 3.32 -0.34
N LEU A 142 0.53 2.99 0.86
CA LEU A 142 -0.27 1.80 1.15
C LEU A 142 -1.78 2.01 0.92
N GLY A 143 -2.22 3.23 0.60
CA GLY A 143 -3.64 3.57 0.46
C GLY A 143 -4.44 3.44 1.75
N TRP A 144 -3.78 3.48 2.91
CA TRP A 144 -4.43 3.45 4.24
C TRP A 144 -4.83 4.84 4.72
N ASP A 145 -4.33 5.86 4.05
CA ASP A 145 -4.70 7.25 4.27
C ASP A 145 -6.08 7.56 3.66
N ARG A 146 -7.11 6.90 4.21
CA ARG A 146 -8.51 7.17 3.88
C ARG A 146 -9.00 8.53 4.42
N LYS A 147 -8.14 9.28 5.12
CA LYS A 147 -8.46 10.60 5.68
C LYS A 147 -7.71 11.77 5.02
N THR A 148 -6.66 11.53 4.22
CA THR A 148 -5.84 12.61 3.61
C THR A 148 -5.51 12.38 2.13
N SER A 149 -6.37 11.64 1.42
CA SER A 149 -6.52 11.86 -0.03
C SER A 149 -7.79 12.66 -0.26
N PRO A 150 -7.71 13.95 -0.67
CA PRO A 150 -8.58 14.40 -1.74
C PRO A 150 -8.14 13.62 -2.98
N ARG A 151 -8.54 12.34 -3.02
CA ARG A 151 -8.90 11.75 -4.30
C ARG A 151 -9.90 12.74 -4.86
N ASP A 152 -9.77 13.08 -6.13
CA ASP A 152 -10.88 13.63 -6.91
C ASP A 152 -12.10 12.74 -6.63
N ALA A 153 -12.85 13.07 -5.57
CA ALA A 153 -14.26 12.86 -5.56
C ALA A 153 -14.68 13.59 -6.83
N PRO A 154 -15.37 12.93 -7.78
CA PRO A 154 -15.99 13.69 -8.85
C PRO A 154 -16.66 14.86 -8.15
N THR A 155 -16.24 16.10 -8.47
CA THR A 155 -16.87 17.28 -7.91
C THR A 155 -18.35 17.00 -8.03
N PRO A 156 -19.10 16.88 -6.90
CA PRO A 156 -20.51 16.62 -7.00
C PRO A 156 -21.02 17.66 -8.00
N PRO A 157 -21.78 17.24 -9.04
CA PRO A 157 -22.20 18.15 -10.10
C PRO A 157 -22.69 19.43 -9.42
N PRO A 158 -22.30 20.61 -9.92
CA PRO A 158 -22.54 21.87 -9.24
C PRO A 158 -23.98 21.88 -8.75
N MET A 159 -24.13 21.91 -7.42
CA MET A 159 -25.43 21.78 -6.78
C MET A 159 -26.30 22.94 -7.26
N ASP A 160 -27.57 22.65 -7.49
CA ASP A 160 -28.51 23.70 -7.90
C ASP A 160 -28.44 24.86 -6.87
N PRO A 161 -28.35 26.12 -7.33
CA PRO A 161 -28.16 27.27 -6.44
C PRO A 161 -29.24 27.39 -5.37
N ASP A 162 -30.47 26.94 -5.66
CA ASP A 162 -31.57 26.96 -4.70
C ASP A 162 -31.38 25.89 -3.63
N VAL A 163 -30.85 24.71 -4.01
CA VAL A 163 -30.50 23.65 -3.05
C VAL A 163 -29.35 24.10 -2.14
N GLU A 164 -28.36 24.79 -2.69
CA GLU A 164 -27.28 25.36 -1.90
C GLU A 164 -27.78 26.44 -0.94
N ALA A 165 -28.68 27.31 -1.38
CA ALA A 165 -29.31 28.32 -0.54
C ALA A 165 -30.13 27.70 0.61
N LEU A 166 -30.88 26.63 0.33
CA LEU A 166 -31.62 25.87 1.35
C LEU A 166 -30.69 25.24 2.39
N LEU A 167 -29.59 24.62 1.96
CA LEU A 167 -28.60 24.06 2.88
C LEU A 167 -27.94 25.14 3.74
N ARG A 168 -27.58 26.28 3.13
CA ARG A 168 -27.01 27.44 3.85
C ARG A 168 -27.97 27.95 4.92
N ARG A 169 -29.26 28.07 4.60
CA ARG A 169 -30.31 28.47 5.55
C ARG A 169 -30.51 27.46 6.68
N LEU A 170 -30.38 26.17 6.39
CA LEU A 170 -30.53 25.10 7.39
C LEU A 170 -29.39 25.04 8.40
N VAL A 171 -28.17 25.45 8.02
CA VAL A 171 -26.98 25.47 8.91
C VAL A 171 -26.74 26.82 9.59
N ASP A 172 -27.39 27.88 9.12
CA ASP A 172 -27.27 29.23 9.68
C ASP A 172 -27.85 29.30 11.12
N PRO A 173 -27.06 29.64 12.15
CA PRO A 173 -27.52 29.71 13.54
C PRO A 173 -28.55 30.82 13.78
N GLU A 174 -28.58 31.86 12.96
CA GLU A 174 -29.51 32.99 13.11
C GLU A 174 -30.94 32.64 12.64
N VAL A 175 -31.10 31.51 11.96
CA VAL A 175 -32.40 31.01 11.50
C VAL A 175 -33.09 30.23 12.61
N SER A 176 -34.34 30.60 12.89
CA SER A 176 -35.15 29.98 13.94
C SER A 176 -35.34 28.47 13.72
N ASP A 177 -35.44 27.72 14.81
CA ASP A 177 -35.66 26.26 14.75
C ASP A 177 -37.00 25.90 14.11
N ALA A 178 -38.02 26.75 14.27
CA ALA A 178 -39.32 26.58 13.62
C ALA A 178 -39.20 26.67 12.09
N GLU A 179 -38.43 27.63 11.58
CA GLU A 179 -38.16 27.79 10.15
C GLU A 179 -37.36 26.61 9.60
N LYS A 180 -36.29 26.19 10.29
CA LYS A 180 -35.51 24.98 9.92
C LYS A 180 -36.36 23.72 9.93
N PHE A 181 -37.26 23.58 10.91
CA PHE A 181 -38.19 22.46 11.00
C PHE A 181 -39.13 22.43 9.79
N HIS A 182 -39.75 23.57 9.44
CA HIS A 182 -40.63 23.65 8.28
C HIS A 182 -39.91 23.34 6.96
N ILE A 183 -38.68 23.83 6.78
CA ILE A 183 -37.87 23.52 5.60
C ILE A 183 -37.61 22.02 5.52
N ARG A 184 -37.14 21.39 6.60
CA ARG A 184 -36.86 19.94 6.64
C ARG A 184 -38.10 19.09 6.38
N GLU A 185 -39.24 19.48 6.96
CA GLU A 185 -40.50 18.75 6.80
C GLU A 185 -41.04 18.88 5.37
N THR A 186 -40.94 20.06 4.76
CA THR A 186 -41.33 20.28 3.37
C THR A 186 -40.48 19.45 2.42
N ILE A 187 -39.15 19.44 2.61
CA ILE A 187 -38.24 18.61 1.82
C ILE A 187 -38.59 17.13 1.98
N ARG A 188 -38.82 16.65 3.22
CA ARG A 188 -39.21 15.27 3.50
C ARG A 188 -40.52 14.91 2.79
N TYR A 189 -41.54 15.77 2.91
CA TYR A 189 -42.83 15.57 2.25
C TYR A 189 -42.68 15.43 0.73
N LEU A 190 -41.91 16.32 0.10
CA LEU A 190 -41.69 16.31 -1.35
C LEU A 190 -40.86 15.10 -1.80
N ALA A 191 -39.81 14.75 -1.05
CA ALA A 191 -38.91 13.65 -1.38
C ALA A 191 -39.60 12.27 -1.31
N TYR A 192 -40.55 12.11 -0.40
CA TYR A 192 -41.27 10.85 -0.20
C TYR A 192 -42.70 10.87 -0.75
N ARG A 193 -43.04 11.84 -1.60
CA ARG A 193 -44.38 11.90 -2.21
C ARG A 193 -44.58 10.66 -3.10
N PRO A 194 -45.68 9.89 -2.93
CA PRO A 194 -46.01 8.83 -3.86
C PRO A 194 -46.25 9.45 -5.25
N THR A 195 -45.48 9.00 -6.24
CA THR A 195 -45.66 9.43 -7.63
C THR A 195 -46.97 8.84 -8.15
N LEU A 196 -47.97 9.69 -8.32
CA LEU A 196 -49.20 9.30 -9.03
C LEU A 196 -48.80 8.90 -10.46
N PRO A 197 -49.23 7.73 -10.98
CA PRO A 197 -48.94 7.35 -12.34
C PRO A 197 -49.57 8.38 -13.28
N THR A 198 -48.74 9.15 -13.97
CA THR A 198 -49.15 9.99 -15.10
C THR A 198 -49.44 9.10 -16.30
N ASN A 199 -50.60 8.46 -16.30
CA ASN A 199 -51.17 7.85 -17.49
C ASN A 199 -51.61 8.97 -18.46
N VAL A 200 -50.65 9.47 -19.23
CA VAL A 200 -50.90 10.17 -20.49
C VAL A 200 -51.50 9.15 -21.46
N ARG A 201 -52.81 8.94 -21.38
CA ARG A 201 -53.55 8.37 -22.51
C ARG A 201 -53.74 9.49 -23.53
N LYS A 202 -52.74 9.56 -24.40
CA LYS A 202 -52.87 9.97 -25.80
C LYS A 202 -54.00 9.13 -26.42
N ARG A 203 -55.26 9.57 -26.27
CA ARG A 203 -56.38 9.06 -27.06
C ARG A 203 -56.28 9.76 -28.40
N GLY A 204 -55.73 9.04 -29.37
CA GLY A 204 -55.61 9.52 -30.73
C GLY A 204 -56.97 9.89 -31.29
N ASP A 205 -56.99 11.04 -31.97
CA ASP A 205 -57.61 11.14 -33.28
C ASP A 205 -57.23 9.91 -34.12
N ALA A 206 -58.19 9.01 -34.31
CA ALA A 206 -58.29 8.14 -35.48
C ALA A 206 -59.62 7.36 -35.42
N ALA A 207 -60.38 7.47 -36.51
CA ALA A 207 -61.57 6.72 -36.92
C ALA A 207 -62.94 7.30 -36.49
N GLY A 208 -63.64 7.84 -37.49
CA GLY A 208 -65.02 8.34 -37.45
C GLY A 208 -65.29 9.21 -38.66
#